data_AF-A0A175WCS8-F1
#
_entry.id   AF-A0A175WCS8-F1
#
_cell.length_a   1.000
_cell.length_b   1.000
_cell.length_c   1.000
_cell.angle_alpha   90.00
_cell.angle_beta   90.00
_cell.angle_gamma   90.00
#
_symmetry.space_group_name_H-M   'P 1'
#
loop_
_entity.id
_entity.type
_entity.pdbx_description
1 polymer ?
#
loop_
_entity_poly.entity_id
_entity_poly.type
_entity_poly.pdbx_seq_one_letter_code
_entity_poly.pdbx_strand_id
1 'polypeptide(L)'
;MPSKKWVLRKLYFRQCSVYRFGILEVLMHFIVRVRGDNRLVRVSYKNYKISAIVYRTGFGLFRTLVFQDRDNNLDGISERTAVNSARHTFSQLDATLRPLNGSHDSIGTKITWVYVVGNGVELDHESSSIDLYIYERVQLRSMSNVISVIVPLLFASPILVLHIQSSIEVVIKRELYPGPNNRSGNTQQAYPPIEYTASFYLDTREHRAMQGICGEKDSTSLSNSLIRRNGLLSGTAITRIGRTKTWTGDCSDSEELYRTAEKVKDNLSQIKKTGRS
;
A
#
# COMPACT_ATOMS: atom_id res chain seq x y z
N MET A 1 -43.56 -26.19 -21.31
CA MET A 1 -42.19 -26.22 -20.77
C MET A 1 -41.30 -25.26 -21.56
N PRO A 2 -40.40 -24.48 -20.92
CA PRO A 2 -39.48 -23.61 -21.64
C PRO A 2 -38.51 -24.42 -22.50
N SER A 3 -38.21 -23.93 -23.71
CA SER A 3 -37.21 -24.55 -24.60
C SER A 3 -35.83 -24.57 -23.94
N LYS A 4 -35.07 -25.65 -24.15
CA LYS A 4 -33.67 -25.79 -23.70
C LYS A 4 -32.81 -24.57 -24.08
N LYS A 5 -33.03 -24.02 -25.28
CA LYS A 5 -32.34 -22.80 -25.77
C LYS A 5 -32.64 -21.58 -24.91
N TRP A 6 -33.87 -21.43 -24.44
CA TRP A 6 -34.27 -20.32 -23.57
C TRP A 6 -33.64 -20.45 -22.18
N VAL A 7 -33.62 -21.65 -21.60
CA VAL A 7 -32.99 -21.91 -20.30
C VAL A 7 -31.50 -21.60 -20.34
N LEU A 8 -30.78 -22.07 -21.38
CA LEU A 8 -29.36 -21.79 -21.56
C LEU A 8 -29.07 -20.29 -21.70
N ARG A 9 -29.87 -19.57 -22.52
CA ARG A 9 -29.75 -18.11 -22.63
C ARG A 9 -29.96 -17.41 -21.29
N LYS A 10 -30.98 -17.81 -20.53
CA LYS A 10 -31.26 -17.21 -19.22
C LYS A 10 -30.13 -17.46 -18.21
N LEU A 11 -29.55 -18.66 -18.20
CA LEU A 11 -28.37 -18.97 -17.38
C LEU A 11 -27.16 -18.13 -17.79
N TYR A 12 -26.88 -18.04 -19.10
CA TYR A 12 -25.81 -17.21 -19.64
C TYR A 12 -25.97 -15.74 -19.23
N PHE A 13 -27.15 -15.14 -19.46
CA PHE A 13 -27.39 -13.74 -19.08
C PHE A 13 -27.26 -13.53 -17.57
N ARG A 14 -27.75 -14.46 -16.75
CA ARG A 14 -27.60 -14.39 -15.29
C ARG A 14 -26.13 -14.45 -14.87
N GLN A 15 -25.33 -15.25 -15.54
CA GLN A 15 -23.89 -15.34 -15.29
C GLN A 15 -23.18 -14.05 -15.71
N CYS A 16 -23.44 -13.55 -16.92
CA CYS A 16 -22.92 -12.27 -17.40
C CYS A 16 -23.28 -11.11 -16.48
N SER A 17 -24.52 -11.05 -15.98
CA SER A 17 -24.95 -9.98 -15.06
C SER A 17 -24.16 -9.99 -13.76
N VAL A 18 -23.79 -11.16 -13.25
CA VAL A 18 -23.01 -11.26 -12.00
C VAL A 18 -21.57 -10.82 -12.20
N TYR A 19 -20.91 -11.24 -13.28
CA TYR A 19 -19.56 -10.74 -13.59
C TYR A 19 -19.56 -9.25 -13.87
N ARG A 20 -20.56 -8.77 -14.63
CA ARG A 20 -20.71 -7.36 -14.93
C ARG A 20 -20.91 -6.54 -13.66
N PHE A 21 -21.69 -7.03 -12.69
CA PHE A 21 -21.91 -6.33 -11.43
C PHE A 21 -20.60 -6.14 -10.66
N GLY A 22 -19.83 -7.22 -10.44
CA GLY A 22 -18.55 -7.11 -9.72
C GLY A 22 -17.53 -6.21 -10.42
N ILE A 23 -17.42 -6.32 -11.76
CA ILE A 23 -16.54 -5.43 -12.55
C ILE A 23 -16.99 -3.96 -12.44
N LEU A 24 -18.30 -3.70 -12.51
CA LEU A 24 -18.83 -2.34 -12.38
C LEU A 24 -18.58 -1.75 -10.99
N GLU A 25 -18.71 -2.53 -9.92
CA GLU A 25 -18.38 -2.06 -8.57
C GLU A 25 -16.90 -1.67 -8.45
N VAL A 26 -16.00 -2.53 -8.94
CA VAL A 26 -14.55 -2.22 -8.97
C VAL A 26 -14.28 -0.96 -9.79
N LEU A 27 -14.84 -0.85 -10.99
CA LEU A 27 -14.65 0.31 -11.85
C LEU A 27 -15.21 1.60 -11.24
N MET A 28 -16.38 1.54 -10.59
CA MET A 28 -16.99 2.71 -9.94
C MET A 28 -16.11 3.23 -8.82
N HIS A 29 -15.65 2.35 -7.92
CA HIS A 29 -14.76 2.75 -6.83
C HIS A 29 -13.41 3.27 -7.35
N PHE A 30 -12.88 2.63 -8.41
CA PHE A 30 -11.66 3.08 -9.05
C PHE A 30 -11.80 4.49 -9.65
N ILE A 31 -12.85 4.73 -10.43
CA ILE A 31 -13.11 6.03 -11.09
C ILE A 31 -13.33 7.13 -10.05
N VAL A 32 -14.10 6.87 -9.00
CA VAL A 32 -14.32 7.83 -7.91
C VAL A 32 -12.98 8.20 -7.26
N ARG A 33 -12.14 7.21 -6.92
CA ARG A 33 -10.82 7.45 -6.30
C ARG A 33 -9.83 8.19 -7.19
N VAL A 34 -9.82 7.91 -8.51
CA VAL A 34 -8.98 8.68 -9.47
C VAL A 34 -9.45 10.13 -9.53
N ARG A 35 -10.77 10.35 -9.51
CA ARG A 35 -11.36 11.68 -9.53
C ARG A 35 -11.12 12.44 -8.22
N GLY A 36 -10.99 11.74 -7.10
CA GLY A 36 -10.90 12.26 -5.74
C GLY A 36 -12.29 12.21 -5.11
N ASP A 37 -13.05 13.28 -5.31
CA ASP A 37 -14.40 13.43 -4.78
C ASP A 37 -15.48 13.44 -5.86
N ASN A 38 -16.70 13.04 -5.49
CA ASN A 38 -17.90 13.19 -6.32
C ASN A 38 -18.33 14.65 -6.52
N ARG A 39 -17.66 15.58 -5.84
CA ARG A 39 -17.94 17.01 -5.96
C ARG A 39 -17.31 17.54 -7.24
N LEU A 40 -18.07 18.28 -8.05
CA LEU A 40 -17.62 18.99 -9.26
C LEU A 40 -16.60 20.12 -8.97
N VAL A 41 -16.11 20.22 -7.73
CA VAL A 41 -15.19 21.27 -7.32
C VAL A 41 -13.84 21.05 -7.98
N ARG A 42 -13.21 22.17 -8.38
CA ARG A 42 -11.83 22.22 -8.92
C ARG A 42 -10.82 21.75 -7.86
N VAL A 43 -10.81 20.47 -7.52
CA VAL A 43 -9.70 19.90 -6.75
C VAL A 43 -8.48 19.97 -7.66
N SER A 44 -7.50 20.78 -7.29
CA SER A 44 -6.26 20.92 -8.06
C SER A 44 -5.65 19.53 -8.24
N TYR A 45 -5.62 19.04 -9.48
CA TYR A 45 -4.96 17.77 -9.84
C TYR A 45 -3.45 17.79 -9.59
N LYS A 46 -2.91 18.94 -9.16
CA LYS A 46 -1.49 19.14 -8.92
C LYS A 46 -1.08 18.84 -7.47
N ASN A 47 -2.00 18.86 -6.51
CA ASN A 47 -1.67 18.64 -5.11
C ASN A 47 -2.35 17.38 -4.59
N TYR A 48 -1.59 16.29 -4.47
CA TYR A 48 -2.08 15.07 -3.85
C TYR A 48 -0.94 14.24 -3.29
N LYS A 49 -1.31 13.37 -2.35
CA LYS A 49 -0.47 12.29 -1.86
C LYS A 49 -1.29 11.05 -1.64
N ILE A 50 -0.86 9.95 -2.24
CA ILE A 50 -1.51 8.64 -2.11
C ILE A 50 -0.51 7.72 -1.43
N SER A 51 -0.94 7.03 -0.38
CA SER A 51 -0.05 6.14 0.38
C SER A 51 -0.71 4.80 0.61
N ALA A 52 0.07 3.72 0.56
CA ALA A 52 -0.37 2.39 0.91
C ALA A 52 0.72 1.72 1.74
N ILE A 53 0.36 1.21 2.91
CA ILE A 53 1.30 0.60 3.86
C ILE A 53 0.71 -0.69 4.38
N VAL A 54 1.52 -1.75 4.40
CA VAL A 54 1.25 -2.97 5.16
C VAL A 54 2.24 -3.05 6.28
N TYR A 55 1.74 -3.08 7.51
CA TYR A 55 2.56 -3.17 8.71
C TYR A 55 1.96 -4.14 9.72
N ARG A 56 2.78 -4.57 10.68
CA ARG A 56 2.39 -5.44 11.78
C ARG A 56 1.93 -4.59 12.96
N THR A 57 0.70 -4.78 13.41
CA THR A 57 0.19 -4.09 14.61
C THR A 57 0.93 -4.60 15.85
N GLY A 58 1.12 -3.75 16.86
CA GLY A 58 1.68 -4.21 18.14
C GLY A 58 0.76 -5.13 18.91
N PHE A 59 -0.53 -4.89 18.80
CA PHE A 59 -1.52 -5.72 19.48
C PHE A 59 -1.85 -6.93 18.61
N GLY A 60 -1.48 -8.13 19.05
CA GLY A 60 -1.79 -9.38 18.37
C GLY A 60 -0.96 -9.66 17.11
N LEU A 61 0.02 -8.81 16.78
CA LEU A 61 1.01 -9.06 15.73
C LEU A 61 0.41 -9.37 14.35
N PHE A 62 -0.83 -8.92 14.10
CA PHE A 62 -1.51 -9.12 12.84
C PHE A 62 -1.14 -8.01 11.84
N ARG A 63 -1.16 -8.33 10.55
CA ARG A 63 -0.87 -7.35 9.50
C ARG A 63 -2.10 -6.50 9.23
N THR A 64 -1.91 -5.20 9.11
CA THR A 64 -2.94 -4.25 8.70
C THR A 64 -2.46 -3.52 7.45
N LEU A 65 -3.32 -3.49 6.44
CA LEU A 65 -3.20 -2.66 5.26
C LEU A 65 -3.89 -1.33 5.55
N VAL A 66 -3.13 -0.24 5.49
CA VAL A 66 -3.65 1.13 5.59
C VAL A 66 -3.40 1.85 4.27
N PHE A 67 -4.43 2.51 3.79
CA PHE A 67 -4.41 3.27 2.55
C PHE A 67 -4.83 4.71 2.83
N GLN A 68 -4.08 5.66 2.29
CA GLN A 68 -4.40 7.07 2.27
C GLN A 68 -4.74 7.47 0.84
N ASP A 69 -5.96 7.96 0.62
CA ASP A 69 -6.37 8.47 -0.68
C ASP A 69 -5.84 9.90 -0.94
N ARG A 70 -6.18 10.42 -2.12
CA ARG A 70 -5.80 11.77 -2.56
C ARG A 70 -6.32 12.87 -1.64
N ASP A 71 -7.47 12.67 -1.02
CA ASP A 71 -8.16 13.66 -0.18
C ASP A 71 -7.77 13.53 1.30
N ASN A 72 -6.76 12.69 1.58
CA ASN A 72 -6.23 12.36 2.91
C ASN A 72 -7.19 11.54 3.79
N ASN A 73 -8.20 10.90 3.21
CA ASN A 73 -8.99 9.90 3.93
C ASN A 73 -8.18 8.64 4.11
N LEU A 74 -8.36 7.99 5.26
CA LEU A 74 -7.67 6.76 5.62
C LEU A 74 -8.65 5.60 5.62
N ASP A 75 -8.29 4.55 4.89
CA ASP A 75 -8.95 3.25 4.94
C ASP A 75 -8.00 2.22 5.54
N GLY A 76 -8.53 1.31 6.35
CA GLY A 76 -7.75 0.26 6.99
C GLY A 76 -8.45 -1.09 6.92
N ILE A 77 -7.68 -2.16 6.71
CA ILE A 77 -8.16 -3.54 6.82
C ILE A 77 -7.09 -4.45 7.40
N SER A 78 -7.48 -5.30 8.34
CA SER A 78 -6.64 -6.31 8.97
C SER A 78 -7.03 -7.74 8.60
N GLU A 79 -8.05 -7.91 7.75
CA GLU A 79 -8.49 -9.22 7.30
C GLU A 79 -7.36 -9.91 6.52
N ARG A 80 -6.93 -11.09 6.98
CA ARG A 80 -5.74 -11.79 6.47
C ARG A 80 -5.82 -12.06 4.97
N THR A 81 -6.98 -12.47 4.47
CA THR A 81 -7.29 -12.72 3.05
C THR A 81 -7.16 -11.47 2.20
N ALA A 82 -7.71 -10.34 2.66
CA ALA A 82 -7.60 -9.06 1.98
C ALA A 82 -6.14 -8.56 1.96
N VAL A 83 -5.46 -8.60 3.11
CA VAL A 83 -4.03 -8.22 3.19
C VAL A 83 -3.18 -9.11 2.28
N ASN A 84 -3.44 -10.41 2.21
CA ASN A 84 -2.72 -11.30 1.31
C ASN A 84 -3.04 -11.02 -0.17
N SER A 85 -4.30 -10.72 -0.49
CA SER A 85 -4.72 -10.36 -1.85
C SER A 85 -4.02 -9.08 -2.35
N ALA A 86 -3.85 -8.08 -1.46
CA ALA A 86 -3.13 -6.85 -1.78
C ALA A 86 -1.64 -7.07 -2.12
N ARG A 87 -1.04 -8.20 -1.70
CA ARG A 87 0.36 -8.52 -1.99
C ARG A 87 0.66 -8.52 -3.48
N HIS A 88 -0.23 -9.08 -4.30
CA HIS A 88 -0.04 -9.13 -5.75
C HIS A 88 0.08 -7.72 -6.32
N THR A 89 -0.75 -6.79 -5.83
CA THR A 89 -0.70 -5.39 -6.21
C THR A 89 0.63 -4.74 -5.83
N PHE A 90 1.14 -4.98 -4.62
CA PHE A 90 2.45 -4.47 -4.21
C PHE A 90 3.62 -5.07 -5.00
N SER A 91 3.56 -6.36 -5.30
CA SER A 91 4.56 -7.02 -6.16
C SER A 91 4.54 -6.45 -7.57
N GLN A 92 3.35 -6.15 -8.11
CA GLN A 92 3.21 -5.53 -9.43
C GLN A 92 3.72 -4.09 -9.42
N LEU A 93 3.43 -3.33 -8.36
CA LEU A 93 3.98 -1.98 -8.18
C LEU A 93 5.51 -2.02 -8.15
N ASP A 94 6.10 -2.89 -7.34
CA ASP A 94 7.56 -3.03 -7.24
C ASP A 94 8.17 -3.37 -8.61
N ALA A 95 7.60 -4.35 -9.32
CA ALA A 95 8.04 -4.73 -10.66
C ALA A 95 7.86 -3.60 -11.70
N THR A 96 6.84 -2.75 -11.55
CA THR A 96 6.59 -1.60 -12.43
C THR A 96 7.57 -0.45 -12.15
N LEU A 97 8.00 -0.30 -10.90
CA LEU A 97 8.87 0.80 -10.47
C LEU A 97 10.36 0.54 -10.71
N ARG A 98 10.83 -0.71 -10.58
CA ARG A 98 12.26 -1.07 -10.79
C ARG A 98 12.84 -0.61 -12.14
N PRO A 99 12.14 -0.74 -13.29
CA PRO A 99 12.66 -0.29 -14.59
C PRO A 99 12.63 1.23 -14.77
N LEU A 100 11.92 1.97 -13.90
CA LEU A 100 11.81 3.41 -14.01
C LEU A 100 13.11 4.06 -13.52
N ASN A 101 14.05 4.28 -14.44
CA ASN A 101 15.28 5.00 -14.14
C ASN A 101 14.96 6.42 -13.65
N GLY A 102 15.63 6.89 -12.60
CA GLY A 102 15.62 8.30 -12.22
C GLY A 102 16.34 9.14 -13.29
N SER A 103 15.67 10.12 -13.89
CA SER A 103 16.34 11.20 -14.63
C SER A 103 15.89 12.55 -14.08
N HIS A 104 16.60 13.61 -14.48
CA HIS A 104 16.32 14.99 -14.08
C HIS A 104 15.00 15.54 -14.64
N ASP A 105 14.53 15.01 -15.76
CA ASP A 105 13.27 15.43 -16.39
C ASP A 105 12.07 14.80 -15.68
N SER A 106 11.59 15.48 -14.64
CA SER A 106 10.45 15.06 -13.82
C SER A 106 9.29 16.03 -13.97
N ILE A 107 8.07 15.49 -14.04
CA ILE A 107 6.84 16.30 -14.01
C ILE A 107 6.46 16.76 -12.59
N GLY A 108 7.34 16.58 -11.61
CA GLY A 108 7.14 16.99 -10.21
C GLY A 108 6.57 15.90 -9.31
N THR A 109 6.11 14.78 -9.88
CA THR A 109 5.62 13.62 -9.13
C THR A 109 6.76 12.69 -8.74
N LYS A 110 6.78 12.27 -7.48
CA LYS A 110 7.78 11.37 -6.93
C LYS A 110 7.07 10.20 -6.26
N ILE A 111 7.68 9.02 -6.37
CA ILE A 111 7.31 7.86 -5.58
C ILE A 111 8.47 7.42 -4.71
N THR A 112 8.17 7.10 -3.46
CA THR A 112 9.10 6.44 -2.55
C THR A 112 8.46 5.14 -2.08
N TRP A 113 9.20 4.04 -2.14
CA TRP A 113 8.65 2.76 -1.72
C TRP A 113 9.68 1.85 -1.08
N VAL A 114 9.18 0.84 -0.39
CA VAL A 114 9.91 -0.33 0.07
C VAL A 114 8.98 -1.52 -0.06
N TYR A 115 9.51 -2.61 -0.59
CA TYR A 115 8.80 -3.87 -0.68
C TYR A 115 9.74 -5.01 -0.33
N VAL A 116 9.41 -5.73 0.74
CA VAL A 116 10.21 -6.88 1.21
C VAL A 116 9.27 -8.05 1.44
N VAL A 117 9.58 -9.18 0.82
CA VAL A 117 8.90 -10.45 1.03
C VAL A 117 9.76 -11.27 1.96
N GLY A 118 9.18 -11.69 3.09
CA GLY A 118 9.82 -12.61 4.03
C GLY A 118 9.83 -14.04 3.47
N ASN A 119 10.94 -14.73 3.61
CA ASN A 119 11.10 -16.13 3.17
C ASN A 119 10.47 -17.14 4.13
N GLY A 120 9.47 -16.76 4.91
CA GLY A 120 8.85 -17.61 5.93
C GLY A 120 9.70 -17.84 7.18
N VAL A 121 10.95 -17.36 7.20
CA VAL A 121 11.62 -17.02 8.46
C VAL A 121 10.87 -15.80 8.97
N GLU A 122 10.12 -15.97 10.06
CA GLU A 122 9.56 -14.85 10.80
C GLU A 122 10.66 -13.80 10.88
N LEU A 123 10.35 -12.56 10.51
CA LEU A 123 11.25 -11.44 10.81
C LEU A 123 11.24 -11.33 12.34
N ASP A 124 12.02 -12.21 12.97
CA ASP A 124 12.12 -12.41 14.40
C ASP A 124 12.72 -11.14 14.98
N HIS A 125 11.77 -10.34 15.48
CA HIS A 125 11.71 -9.36 16.55
C HIS A 125 12.97 -8.87 17.31
N GLU A 126 14.19 -9.35 17.08
CA GLU A 126 15.40 -8.93 17.83
C GLU A 126 16.51 -8.32 16.98
N SER A 127 16.46 -8.44 15.65
CA SER A 127 17.33 -7.63 14.81
C SER A 127 16.77 -6.22 14.73
N SER A 128 17.17 -5.43 15.72
CA SER A 128 17.08 -3.98 15.92
C SER A 128 17.55 -3.12 14.74
N SER A 129 17.54 -3.63 13.50
CA SER A 129 17.65 -2.85 12.28
C SER A 129 16.26 -2.44 11.76
N ILE A 130 15.42 -1.86 12.64
CA ILE A 130 14.31 -1.01 12.18
C ILE A 130 14.86 0.14 11.31
N ASP A 131 16.16 0.45 11.45
CA ASP A 131 16.76 1.68 10.96
C ASP A 131 17.27 1.70 9.51
N LEU A 132 17.16 0.64 8.71
CA LEU A 132 17.64 0.74 7.31
C LEU A 132 16.83 -0.06 6.28
N TYR A 133 15.51 0.03 6.32
CA TYR A 133 14.78 -0.14 5.05
C TYR A 133 15.21 1.00 4.11
N ILE A 134 16.05 0.67 3.13
CA ILE A 134 16.46 1.61 2.09
C ILE A 134 15.22 1.88 1.24
N TYR A 135 14.54 2.99 1.53
CA TYR A 135 13.46 3.45 0.68
C TYR A 135 14.03 3.79 -0.70
N GLU A 136 13.57 3.04 -1.70
CA GLU A 136 13.80 3.38 -3.09
C GLU A 136 12.97 4.61 -3.45
N ARG A 137 13.51 5.44 -4.34
CA ARG A 137 12.91 6.71 -4.72
C ARG A 137 13.09 6.93 -6.20
N VAL A 138 11.99 7.21 -6.90
CA VAL A 138 12.00 7.53 -8.34
C VAL A 138 11.16 8.76 -8.59
N GLN A 139 11.65 9.62 -9.48
CA GLN A 139 10.87 10.72 -10.02
C GLN A 139 10.20 10.28 -11.31
N LEU A 140 8.88 10.49 -11.41
CA LEU A 140 8.09 10.06 -12.56
C LEU A 140 8.20 11.10 -13.68
N ARG A 141 8.61 10.65 -14.86
CA ARG A 141 8.99 11.51 -16.00
C ARG A 141 7.82 11.93 -16.88
N SER A 142 6.75 11.15 -16.88
CA SER A 142 5.60 11.34 -17.77
C SER A 142 4.31 11.01 -17.05
N MET A 143 3.20 11.54 -17.57
CA MET A 143 1.87 11.16 -17.09
C MET A 143 1.59 9.68 -17.30
N SER A 144 2.18 9.04 -18.32
CA SER A 144 2.07 7.60 -18.52
C SER A 144 2.69 6.84 -17.33
N ASN A 145 3.89 7.23 -16.88
CA ASN A 145 4.51 6.62 -15.70
C ASN A 145 3.67 6.84 -14.43
N VAL A 146 3.10 8.04 -14.28
CA VAL A 146 2.19 8.35 -13.17
C VAL A 146 0.97 7.43 -13.20
N ILE A 147 0.34 7.23 -14.35
CA ILE A 147 -0.82 6.34 -14.49
C ILE A 147 -0.45 4.88 -14.20
N SER A 148 0.69 4.41 -14.73
CA SER A 148 1.20 3.05 -14.48
C SER A 148 1.45 2.76 -13.00
N VAL A 149 1.69 3.80 -12.19
CA VAL A 149 1.88 3.69 -10.74
C VAL A 149 0.57 3.90 -9.98
N ILE A 150 -0.22 4.91 -10.34
CA ILE A 150 -1.51 5.22 -9.69
C ILE A 150 -2.47 4.05 -9.82
N VAL A 151 -2.59 3.45 -11.02
CA VAL A 151 -3.58 2.41 -11.27
C VAL A 151 -3.37 1.24 -10.30
N PRO A 152 -2.19 0.56 -10.24
CA PRO A 152 -1.98 -0.49 -9.26
C PRO A 152 -2.02 0.04 -7.82
N LEU A 153 -1.51 1.25 -7.52
CA LEU A 153 -1.56 1.79 -6.16
C LEU A 153 -2.99 1.92 -5.63
N LEU A 154 -3.93 2.36 -6.46
CA LEU A 154 -5.35 2.40 -6.10
C LEU A 154 -5.91 1.00 -5.85
N PHE A 155 -5.49 -0.01 -6.61
CA PHE A 155 -5.86 -1.40 -6.36
C PHE A 155 -5.33 -1.97 -5.03
N ALA A 156 -4.39 -1.27 -4.37
CA ALA A 156 -3.93 -1.62 -3.02
C ALA A 156 -4.85 -1.04 -1.93
N SER A 157 -5.93 -0.36 -2.28
CA SER A 157 -6.92 0.11 -1.30
C SER A 157 -7.69 -1.07 -0.68
N PRO A 158 -7.94 -1.07 0.64
CA PRO A 158 -8.85 -1.99 1.32
C PRO A 158 -10.20 -2.22 0.62
N ILE A 159 -10.89 -1.14 0.26
CA ILE A 159 -12.22 -1.22 -0.37
C ILE A 159 -12.17 -1.94 -1.73
N LEU A 160 -11.22 -1.58 -2.59
CA LEU A 160 -11.05 -2.23 -3.90
C LEU A 160 -10.61 -3.69 -3.76
N VAL A 161 -9.71 -3.97 -2.81
CA VAL A 161 -9.28 -5.34 -2.50
C VAL A 161 -10.48 -6.21 -2.10
N LEU A 162 -11.38 -5.69 -1.23
CA LEU A 162 -12.60 -6.39 -0.83
C LEU A 162 -13.56 -6.65 -2.00
N HIS A 163 -13.76 -5.66 -2.88
CA HIS A 163 -14.61 -5.83 -4.07
C HIS A 163 -14.05 -6.85 -5.05
N ILE A 164 -12.72 -6.83 -5.27
CA ILE A 164 -12.04 -7.82 -6.10
C ILE A 164 -12.15 -9.20 -5.48
N GLN A 165 -11.86 -9.34 -4.18
CA GLN A 165 -11.97 -10.62 -3.48
C GLN A 165 -13.40 -11.17 -3.56
N SER A 166 -14.41 -10.33 -3.28
CA SER A 166 -15.82 -10.72 -3.36
C SER A 166 -16.19 -11.16 -4.79
N SER A 167 -15.72 -10.43 -5.80
CA SER A 167 -15.93 -10.79 -7.21
C SER A 167 -15.30 -12.14 -7.56
N ILE A 168 -14.06 -12.38 -7.13
CA ILE A 168 -13.35 -13.65 -7.33
C ILE A 168 -14.07 -14.79 -6.61
N GLU A 169 -14.48 -14.60 -5.36
CA GLU A 169 -15.20 -15.61 -4.59
C GLU A 169 -16.52 -16.03 -5.26
N VAL A 170 -17.26 -15.07 -5.83
CA VAL A 170 -18.50 -15.34 -6.57
C VAL A 170 -18.21 -16.16 -7.82
N VAL A 171 -17.12 -15.88 -8.53
CA VAL A 171 -16.67 -16.66 -9.70
C VAL A 171 -16.32 -18.09 -9.26
N ILE A 172 -15.47 -18.24 -8.25
CA ILE A 172 -15.02 -19.54 -7.73
C ILE A 172 -16.19 -20.40 -7.27
N LYS A 173 -17.07 -19.86 -6.41
CA LYS A 173 -18.22 -20.60 -5.85
C LYS A 173 -19.20 -21.05 -6.95
N ARG A 174 -19.29 -20.34 -8.07
CA ARG A 174 -20.22 -20.67 -9.16
C ARG A 174 -19.62 -21.60 -10.22
N GLU A 175 -18.39 -21.37 -10.63
CA GLU A 175 -17.76 -22.13 -11.72
C GLU A 175 -17.12 -23.42 -11.22
N LEU A 176 -16.47 -23.39 -10.05
CA LEU A 176 -15.71 -24.55 -9.54
C LEU A 176 -16.56 -25.47 -8.65
N TYR A 177 -17.63 -24.95 -8.03
CA TYR A 177 -18.49 -25.72 -7.13
C TYR A 177 -19.99 -25.62 -7.44
N PRO A 178 -20.44 -26.01 -8.64
CA PRO A 178 -21.86 -26.06 -8.97
C PRO A 178 -22.55 -27.27 -8.30
N GLY A 179 -22.68 -27.28 -6.98
CA GLY A 179 -23.39 -28.37 -6.30
C GLY A 179 -23.67 -28.14 -4.82
N PRO A 180 -24.90 -28.43 -4.33
CA PRO A 180 -25.21 -28.35 -2.90
C PRO A 180 -24.42 -29.36 -2.04
N ASN A 181 -23.87 -30.41 -2.66
CA ASN A 181 -23.22 -31.52 -1.96
C ASN A 181 -21.71 -31.37 -1.75
N ASN A 182 -21.04 -30.41 -2.39
CA ASN A 182 -19.62 -30.14 -2.13
C ASN A 182 -19.44 -28.99 -1.13
N ARG A 183 -20.24 -29.02 -0.05
CA ARG A 183 -20.01 -28.22 1.17
C ARG A 183 -18.83 -28.72 2.01
N SER A 184 -18.04 -29.66 1.51
CA SER A 184 -16.84 -30.15 2.20
C SER A 184 -15.73 -29.09 2.13
N GLY A 185 -15.83 -28.10 3.03
CA GLY A 185 -14.75 -27.59 3.89
C GLY A 185 -13.50 -26.96 3.26
N ASN A 186 -13.27 -27.11 1.97
CA ASN A 186 -12.10 -26.55 1.31
C ASN A 186 -12.46 -25.13 0.89
N THR A 187 -12.60 -24.26 1.90
CA THR A 187 -12.33 -22.84 1.73
C THR A 187 -10.90 -22.79 1.20
N GLN A 188 -10.72 -22.85 -0.12
CA GLN A 188 -9.40 -22.74 -0.73
C GLN A 188 -8.84 -21.41 -0.24
N GLN A 189 -7.95 -21.49 0.73
CA GLN A 189 -7.24 -20.34 1.24
C GLN A 189 -6.43 -19.85 0.05
N ALA A 190 -6.88 -18.75 -0.56
CA ALA A 190 -6.47 -18.34 -1.90
C ALA A 190 -4.95 -18.31 -2.06
N TYR A 191 -4.22 -18.02 -0.98
CA TYR A 191 -2.77 -18.18 -0.90
C TYR A 191 -2.35 -18.52 0.54
N PRO A 192 -1.28 -19.31 0.74
CA PRO A 192 -0.66 -19.43 2.06
C PRO A 192 -0.28 -18.03 2.56
N PRO A 193 -0.45 -17.75 3.86
CA PRO A 193 -0.06 -16.46 4.42
C PRO A 193 1.46 -16.32 4.30
N ILE A 194 1.90 -15.49 3.36
CA ILE A 194 3.32 -15.17 3.18
C ILE A 194 3.58 -13.84 3.88
N GLU A 195 4.66 -13.84 4.64
CA GLU A 195 5.15 -12.68 5.36
C GLU A 195 5.62 -11.62 4.37
N TYR A 196 5.10 -10.39 4.42
CA TYR A 196 5.66 -9.28 3.64
C TYR A 196 5.43 -7.94 4.35
N THR A 197 6.28 -6.97 4.01
CA THR A 197 6.18 -5.57 4.41
C THR A 197 6.20 -4.72 3.15
N ALA A 198 5.26 -3.80 3.04
CA ALA A 198 5.14 -2.91 1.89
C ALA A 198 4.87 -1.48 2.37
N SER A 199 5.51 -0.49 1.78
CA SER A 199 5.12 0.90 1.93
C SER A 199 5.37 1.63 0.63
N PHE A 200 4.33 2.26 0.09
CA PHE A 200 4.38 3.01 -1.16
C PHE A 200 3.79 4.39 -0.91
N TYR A 201 4.50 5.43 -1.32
CA TYR A 201 4.09 6.82 -1.15
C TYR A 201 4.30 7.55 -2.46
N LEU A 202 3.22 8.01 -3.07
CA LEU A 202 3.22 8.83 -4.27
C LEU A 202 2.85 10.26 -3.86
N ASP A 203 3.73 11.22 -4.12
CA ASP A 203 3.50 12.63 -3.81
C ASP A 203 3.87 13.56 -4.96
N THR A 204 3.18 14.70 -5.05
CA THR A 204 3.50 15.75 -6.02
C THR A 204 4.43 16.79 -5.42
N ARG A 205 5.03 17.62 -6.29
CA ARG A 205 5.90 18.72 -5.87
C ARG A 205 5.12 19.76 -5.08
N GLU A 206 3.91 20.06 -5.52
CA GLU A 206 3.01 21.02 -4.88
C GLU A 206 2.58 20.54 -3.49
N HIS A 207 2.29 19.24 -3.35
CA HIS A 207 1.99 18.66 -2.04
C HIS A 207 3.17 18.80 -1.08
N ARG A 208 4.38 18.46 -1.53
CA ARG A 208 5.60 18.59 -0.73
C ARG A 208 5.88 20.04 -0.34
N ALA A 209 5.65 20.99 -1.25
CA ALA A 209 5.81 22.42 -0.98
C ALA A 209 4.83 22.90 0.09
N MET A 210 3.55 22.52 0.01
CA MET A 210 2.56 22.88 1.04
C MET A 210 2.88 22.22 2.39
N GLN A 211 3.31 20.97 2.37
CA GLN A 211 3.67 20.26 3.58
C GLN A 211 4.90 20.85 4.28
N GLY A 212 5.84 21.41 3.52
CA GLY A 212 6.97 22.16 4.07
C GLY A 212 6.56 23.43 4.81
N ILE A 213 5.41 24.03 4.46
CA ILE A 213 4.88 25.23 5.13
C ILE A 213 4.16 24.86 6.44
N CYS A 214 3.40 23.75 6.45
CA CYS A 214 2.63 23.31 7.62
C CYS A 214 3.48 22.66 8.73
N GLY A 215 4.73 22.26 8.46
CA GLY A 215 5.56 21.55 9.44
C GLY A 215 5.12 20.10 9.71
N GLU A 216 5.89 19.37 10.52
CA GLU A 216 5.69 17.93 10.75
C GLU A 216 4.48 17.61 11.64
N LYS A 217 4.20 18.47 12.65
CA LYS A 217 3.12 18.27 13.61
C LYS A 217 1.72 18.38 12.98
N ASP A 218 1.57 19.27 12.00
CA ASP A 218 0.30 19.46 11.28
C ASP A 218 0.21 18.63 10.00
N SER A 219 1.16 17.70 9.81
CA SER A 219 1.16 16.86 8.62
C SER A 219 -0.01 15.85 8.66
N THR A 220 -1.00 16.07 7.80
CA THR A 220 -2.14 15.15 7.61
C THR A 220 -1.73 13.84 6.93
N SER A 221 -0.53 13.78 6.36
CA SER A 221 -0.06 12.64 5.59
C SER A 221 0.46 11.48 6.45
N LEU A 222 0.08 10.26 6.04
CA LEU A 222 0.46 9.00 6.65
C LEU A 222 1.99 8.81 6.78
N SER A 223 2.79 9.33 5.84
CA SER A 223 4.25 9.14 5.88
C SER A 223 4.98 10.10 6.83
N ASN A 224 4.37 11.24 7.17
CA ASN A 224 5.03 12.33 7.90
C ASN A 224 4.51 12.49 9.34
N SER A 225 3.27 12.08 9.61
CA SER A 225 2.77 12.13 10.98
C SER A 225 3.50 11.09 11.82
N LEU A 226 4.42 11.51 12.69
CA LEU A 226 5.14 10.64 13.64
C LEU A 226 4.18 9.79 14.48
N ILE A 227 3.04 10.35 14.89
CA ILE A 227 2.01 9.64 15.66
C ILE A 227 1.35 8.55 14.81
N ARG A 228 1.16 8.77 13.50
CA ARG A 228 0.66 7.73 12.60
C ARG A 228 1.77 6.75 12.24
N ARG A 229 2.98 7.19 11.90
CA ARG A 229 4.07 6.31 11.50
C ARG A 229 4.55 5.45 12.67
N ASN A 230 4.90 6.04 13.80
CA ASN A 230 5.39 5.30 14.96
C ASN A 230 4.24 4.68 15.76
N GLY A 231 3.06 5.30 15.83
CA GLY A 231 1.90 4.68 16.47
C GLY A 231 1.35 3.47 15.72
N LEU A 232 1.48 3.44 14.38
CA LEU A 232 1.09 2.27 13.58
C LEU A 232 2.25 1.24 13.50
N LEU A 233 3.48 1.67 13.20
CA LEU A 233 4.62 0.76 13.01
C LEU A 233 5.25 0.24 14.32
N SER A 234 5.23 1.02 15.41
CA SER A 234 5.88 0.62 16.66
C SER A 234 4.93 -0.20 17.52
N GLY A 235 4.71 -1.43 17.09
CA GLY A 235 4.04 -2.40 17.93
C GLY A 235 4.75 -2.63 19.27
N THR A 236 6.05 -2.35 19.32
CA THR A 236 6.92 -2.54 20.48
C THR A 236 7.12 -1.31 21.34
N ALA A 237 6.97 -0.07 20.83
CA ALA A 237 7.16 1.11 21.68
C ALA A 237 5.90 1.45 22.49
N ILE A 238 4.72 1.00 22.07
CA ILE A 238 3.46 1.25 22.81
C ILE A 238 3.47 0.60 24.20
N THR A 239 4.22 -0.49 24.42
CA THR A 239 4.35 -1.07 25.77
C THR A 239 5.29 -0.28 26.69
N ARG A 240 6.13 0.62 26.16
CA ARG A 240 7.04 1.46 26.98
C ARG A 240 6.57 2.89 27.20
N ILE A 241 5.62 3.40 26.43
CA ILE A 241 5.06 4.73 26.69
C ILE A 241 4.02 4.60 27.81
N GLY A 242 4.55 4.44 29.02
CA GLY A 242 3.84 4.81 30.23
C GLY A 242 3.37 6.25 30.06
N ARG A 243 2.05 6.44 30.15
CA ARG A 243 1.44 7.77 30.21
C ARG A 243 2.15 8.58 31.28
N THR A 244 2.97 9.55 30.90
CA THR A 244 3.15 10.87 31.55
C THR A 244 4.38 11.58 31.01
N LYS A 245 4.30 12.91 31.01
CA LYS A 245 5.32 13.92 30.70
C LYS A 245 5.47 14.27 29.21
N THR A 246 4.60 15.20 28.81
CA THR A 246 4.88 16.36 27.94
C THR A 246 6.32 16.41 27.42
N TRP A 247 6.50 15.96 26.18
CA TRP A 247 7.78 15.96 25.49
C TRP A 247 7.86 17.22 24.64
N THR A 248 8.48 18.26 25.19
CA THR A 248 9.02 19.40 24.43
C THR A 248 10.39 18.97 23.93
N GLY A 249 10.45 18.37 22.74
CA GLY A 249 11.70 18.04 22.06
C GLY A 249 11.79 18.86 20.79
N ASP A 250 12.79 19.74 20.73
CA ASP A 250 13.09 20.62 19.61
C ASP A 250 13.61 19.85 18.39
N CYS A 251 13.33 20.41 17.21
CA CYS A 251 13.54 19.82 15.90
C CYS A 251 15.02 19.95 15.43
N SER A 252 15.96 19.34 16.16
CA SER A 252 17.37 19.22 15.74
C SER A 252 17.80 17.79 15.37
N ASP A 253 16.99 16.78 15.70
CA ASP A 253 17.39 15.37 15.52
C ASP A 253 17.43 14.90 14.05
N SER A 254 16.67 15.54 13.15
CA SER A 254 16.61 15.08 11.75
C SER A 254 17.90 15.35 10.96
N GLU A 255 18.62 16.43 11.26
CA GLU A 255 19.87 16.77 10.59
C GLU A 255 21.03 15.89 11.12
N GLU A 256 20.99 15.55 12.41
CA GLU A 256 21.98 14.67 13.04
C GLU A 256 21.88 13.23 12.51
N LEU A 257 20.66 12.75 12.24
CA LEU A 257 20.42 11.45 11.61
C LEU A 257 20.98 11.38 10.18
N TYR A 258 20.84 12.44 9.37
CA TYR A 258 21.44 12.48 8.03
C TYR A 258 22.97 12.45 8.08
N ARG A 259 23.58 13.23 8.99
CA ARG A 259 25.05 13.24 9.17
C ARG A 259 25.57 11.89 9.66
N THR A 260 24.81 11.20 10.49
CA THR A 260 25.17 9.87 11.00
C THR A 260 25.10 8.82 9.90
N ALA A 261 24.06 8.85 9.06
CA ALA A 261 23.93 7.94 7.91
C ALA A 261 25.06 8.15 6.89
N GLU A 262 25.47 9.39 6.66
CA GLU A 262 26.58 9.72 5.75
C GLU A 262 27.92 9.21 6.29
N LYS A 263 28.20 9.40 7.59
CA LYS A 263 29.39 8.83 8.26
C LYS A 263 29.44 7.30 8.18
N VAL A 264 28.30 6.62 8.37
CA VAL A 264 28.24 5.15 8.27
C VAL A 264 28.55 4.69 6.85
N LYS A 265 28.03 5.38 5.84
CA LYS A 265 28.31 5.08 4.42
C LYS A 265 29.80 5.26 4.09
N ASP A 266 30.42 6.32 4.59
CA ASP A 266 31.85 6.58 4.38
C ASP A 266 32.73 5.53 5.06
N ASN A 267 32.41 5.15 6.30
CA ASN A 267 33.12 4.08 7.00
C ASN A 267 33.01 2.73 6.28
N LEU A 268 31.83 2.37 5.78
CA LEU A 268 31.63 1.16 4.98
C LEU A 268 32.44 1.19 3.67
N SER A 269 32.60 2.36 3.06
CA SER A 269 33.42 2.53 1.86
C SER A 269 34.92 2.37 2.15
N GLN A 270 35.38 2.80 3.33
CA GLN A 270 36.76 2.63 3.76
C GLN A 270 37.09 1.17 4.08
N ILE A 271 36.21 0.47 4.80
CA ILE A 271 36.36 -0.96 5.11
C ILE A 271 36.47 -1.80 3.82
N LYS A 272 35.70 -1.46 2.78
CA LYS A 272 35.79 -2.14 1.47
C LYS A 272 37.11 -1.88 0.73
N LYS A 273 37.80 -0.77 1.01
CA LYS A 273 39.11 -0.48 0.41
C LYS A 273 40.24 -1.18 1.15
N THR A 274 40.17 -1.31 2.47
CA THR A 274 41.19 -2.00 3.27
C THR A 274 41.09 -3.52 3.22
N GLY A 275 39.89 -4.08 3.05
CA GLY A 275 39.68 -5.53 2.92
C GLY A 275 40.05 -6.14 1.55
N ARG A 276 40.76 -5.40 0.69
CA ARG A 276 41.21 -5.88 -0.64
C ARG A 276 42.72 -5.86 -0.83
N SER A 277 43.49 -5.64 0.23
CA SER A 277 44.94 -5.89 0.26
C SER A 277 45.25 -7.23 0.91
#